data_AF-A0A534AJN9-F1
#
_entry.id   AF-A0A534AJN9-F1
#
_cell.length_a   1.000
_cell.length_b   1.000
_cell.length_c   1.000
_cell.angle_alpha   90.00
_cell.angle_beta   90.00
_cell.angle_gamma   90.00
#
_symmetry.space_group_name_H-M   'P 1'
#
loop_
_entity.id
_entity.type
_entity.pdbx_description
1 polymer ?
#
loop_
_entity_poly.entity_id
_entity_poly.type
_entity_poly.pdbx_seq_one_letter_code
_entity_poly.pdbx_strand_id
1 'polypeptide(L)'
;MKLALFVACLIVAPPSGAAAQKPERARDLGVPFEGTPGPLDAITDVGGVEVGHRTLIVGSGKLVVGKGPVRTGVTAVFPRGKGSDDPVFAGWFTMNGNGEM
;
A
#
# COMPACT_ATOMS: atom_id res chain seq x y z
N MET A 1 -29.00 -1.79 -52.51
CA MET A 1 -28.90 -0.83 -51.37
C MET A 1 -29.69 -1.38 -50.20
N LYS A 2 -29.23 -1.14 -48.96
CA LYS A 2 -29.78 -1.55 -47.63
C LYS A 2 -28.95 -2.66 -46.97
N LEU A 3 -27.74 -2.34 -46.51
CA LEU A 3 -27.37 -1.75 -45.20
C LEU A 3 -27.31 -2.82 -44.10
N ALA A 4 -26.14 -3.45 -43.97
CA ALA A 4 -25.82 -4.39 -42.90
C ALA A 4 -25.52 -3.61 -41.60
N LEU A 5 -26.32 -3.88 -40.57
CA LEU A 5 -26.18 -3.25 -39.25
C LEU A 5 -25.17 -4.05 -38.42
N PHE A 6 -23.93 -3.56 -38.35
CA PHE A 6 -22.93 -4.08 -37.43
C PHE A 6 -23.17 -3.50 -36.03
N VAL A 7 -23.62 -4.34 -35.09
CA VAL A 7 -23.70 -3.99 -33.67
C VAL A 7 -22.31 -4.19 -33.06
N ALA A 8 -21.58 -3.10 -32.85
CA ALA A 8 -20.32 -3.12 -32.12
C ALA A 8 -20.60 -3.22 -30.61
N CYS A 9 -20.34 -4.37 -30.03
CA CYS A 9 -20.44 -4.58 -28.59
C CYS A 9 -19.19 -3.97 -27.91
N LEU A 10 -19.33 -2.80 -27.30
CA LEU A 10 -18.29 -2.18 -26.48
C LEU A 10 -18.14 -2.97 -25.18
N ILE A 11 -17.16 -3.87 -25.13
CA ILE A 11 -16.75 -4.56 -23.91
C ILE A 11 -15.99 -3.55 -23.04
N VAL A 12 -16.69 -2.92 -22.10
CA VAL A 12 -16.07 -2.13 -21.03
C VAL A 12 -15.49 -3.12 -20.03
N ALA A 13 -14.17 -3.36 -20.09
CA ALA A 13 -13.49 -4.13 -19.06
C ALA A 13 -13.47 -3.30 -17.75
N PRO A 14 -13.93 -3.84 -16.62
CA PRO A 14 -13.79 -3.14 -15.35
C PRO A 14 -12.29 -2.95 -15.03
N PRO A 15 -11.90 -1.85 -14.38
CA PRO A 15 -10.54 -1.71 -13.90
C PRO A 15 -10.29 -2.83 -12.89
N SER A 16 -9.37 -3.74 -13.23
CA SER A 16 -8.82 -4.74 -12.32
C SER A 16 -7.96 -4.07 -11.26
N GLY A 17 -8.57 -3.24 -10.41
CA GLY A 17 -7.99 -2.92 -9.12
C GLY A 17 -8.03 -4.19 -8.31
N ALA A 18 -6.86 -4.78 -8.02
CA ALA A 18 -6.77 -5.87 -7.06
C ALA A 18 -7.54 -5.44 -5.81
N ALA A 19 -8.61 -6.15 -5.48
CA ALA A 19 -9.32 -5.94 -4.23
C ALA A 19 -8.25 -5.99 -3.14
N ALA A 20 -8.05 -4.88 -2.42
CA ALA A 20 -7.24 -4.90 -1.22
C ALA A 20 -7.95 -5.87 -0.28
N GLN A 21 -7.49 -7.12 -0.25
CA GLN A 21 -7.97 -8.14 0.66
C GLN A 21 -7.94 -7.49 2.03
N LYS A 22 -9.09 -7.35 2.70
CA LYS A 22 -9.13 -6.89 4.09
C LYS A 22 -8.26 -7.90 4.85
N PRO A 23 -7.02 -7.55 5.23
CA PRO A 23 -6.13 -8.55 5.78
C PRO A 23 -6.67 -8.87 7.16
N GLU A 24 -6.96 -10.14 7.43
CA GLU A 24 -7.24 -10.59 8.79
C GLU A 24 -6.03 -10.20 9.65
N ARG A 25 -6.26 -9.41 10.70
CA ARG A 25 -5.19 -9.02 11.61
C ARG A 25 -4.96 -10.15 12.60
N ALA A 26 -3.78 -10.20 13.21
CA ALA A 26 -3.44 -11.30 14.12
C ALA A 26 -4.45 -11.47 15.28
N ARG A 27 -5.00 -10.37 15.82
CA ARG A 27 -6.05 -10.41 16.85
C ARG A 27 -7.38 -10.97 16.34
N ASP A 28 -7.74 -10.74 15.08
CA ASP A 28 -8.95 -11.31 14.45
C ASP A 28 -8.85 -12.84 14.34
N LEU A 29 -7.61 -13.36 14.29
CA LEU A 29 -7.28 -14.78 14.25
C LEU A 29 -7.06 -15.41 15.63
N GLY A 30 -7.28 -14.65 16.72
CA GLY A 30 -7.13 -15.15 18.09
C GLY A 30 -5.69 -15.23 18.59
N VAL A 31 -4.72 -14.60 17.92
CA VAL A 31 -3.34 -14.53 18.43
C VAL A 31 -3.31 -13.61 19.67
N PRO A 32 -2.83 -14.10 20.82
CA PRO A 32 -2.80 -13.31 22.06
C PRO A 32 -1.65 -12.31 22.05
N PHE A 33 -1.94 -11.08 22.49
CA PHE A 33 -0.94 -10.03 22.73
C PHE A 33 -1.30 -9.28 24.01
N GLU A 34 -0.27 -8.83 24.74
CA GLU A 34 -0.44 -7.95 25.89
C GLU A 34 -0.81 -6.51 25.48
N GLY A 35 -1.26 -5.71 26.45
CA GLY A 35 -1.64 -4.30 26.25
C GLY A 35 -3.01 -4.11 25.58
N THR A 36 -3.45 -2.85 25.54
CA THR A 36 -4.70 -2.44 24.88
C THR A 36 -4.38 -1.56 23.67
N PRO A 37 -4.75 -1.97 22.44
CA PRO A 37 -4.50 -1.16 21.25
C PRO A 37 -5.41 0.06 21.20
N GLY A 38 -5.03 1.04 20.38
CA GLY A 38 -5.92 2.14 19.99
C GLY A 38 -7.08 1.64 19.11
N PRO A 39 -8.06 2.51 18.80
CA PRO A 39 -9.23 2.13 18.01
C PRO A 39 -8.92 1.59 16.63
N LEU A 40 -7.85 2.06 15.99
CA LEU A 40 -7.40 1.59 14.68
C LEU A 40 -6.34 0.47 14.79
N ASP A 41 -5.79 0.23 15.98
CA ASP A 41 -4.64 -0.65 16.23
C ASP A 41 -3.51 -0.37 15.22
N ALA A 42 -3.19 0.92 15.02
CA ALA A 42 -2.28 1.39 13.97
C ALA A 42 -1.53 2.67 14.39
N ILE A 43 -0.44 3.01 13.69
CA ILE A 43 0.36 4.22 13.98
C ILE A 43 -0.46 5.52 13.89
N THR A 44 -1.50 5.53 13.05
CA THR A 44 -2.43 6.66 12.87
C THR A 44 -3.40 6.86 14.03
N ASP A 45 -3.38 5.99 15.05
CA ASP A 45 -4.02 6.31 16.34
C ASP A 45 -3.35 7.51 17.02
N VAL A 46 -2.12 7.86 16.65
CA VAL A 46 -1.48 9.13 17.02
C VAL A 46 -2.05 10.25 16.16
N GLY A 47 -2.78 11.18 16.79
CA GLY A 47 -3.43 12.29 16.11
C GLY A 47 -2.46 13.13 15.26
N GLY A 48 -2.83 13.39 14.00
CA GLY A 48 -2.03 14.16 13.04
C GLY A 48 -1.05 13.34 12.21
N VAL A 49 -0.80 12.07 12.53
CA VAL A 49 0.03 11.19 11.71
C VAL A 49 -0.76 10.76 10.45
N GLU A 50 -0.14 10.88 9.28
CA GLU A 50 -0.68 10.38 8.01
C GLU A 50 0.27 9.33 7.41
N VAL A 51 -0.29 8.31 6.75
CA VAL A 51 0.46 7.27 6.04
C VAL A 51 -0.06 7.13 4.61
N GLY A 52 0.84 7.07 3.63
CA GLY A 52 0.52 6.89 2.22
C GLY A 52 1.32 5.76 1.59
N HIS A 53 0.73 5.07 0.61
CA HIS A 53 1.38 3.98 -0.12
C HIS A 53 1.27 4.18 -1.63
N ARG A 54 2.33 3.79 -2.34
CA ARG A 54 2.29 3.56 -3.79
C ARG A 54 2.88 2.21 -4.09
N THR A 55 2.03 1.28 -4.52
CA THR A 55 2.42 -0.09 -4.86
C THR A 55 2.53 -0.24 -6.38
N LEU A 56 3.63 -0.79 -6.86
CA LEU A 56 3.88 -1.10 -8.28
C LEU A 56 3.92 -2.61 -8.48
N ILE A 57 2.91 -3.12 -9.19
CA ILE A 57 2.78 -4.53 -9.57
C ILE A 57 2.58 -4.57 -11.09
N VAL A 58 3.64 -4.88 -11.84
CA VAL A 58 3.62 -4.85 -13.31
C VAL A 58 4.31 -6.08 -13.88
N GLY A 59 3.75 -6.66 -14.94
CA GLY A 59 4.30 -7.83 -15.63
C GLY A 59 4.23 -9.14 -14.82
N SER A 60 4.62 -10.23 -15.47
CA SER A 60 4.65 -11.60 -14.92
C SER A 60 5.73 -12.43 -15.62
N GLY A 61 6.00 -13.64 -15.11
CA GLY A 61 6.97 -14.56 -15.71
C GLY A 61 8.40 -14.36 -15.21
N LYS A 62 9.38 -14.82 -16.01
CA LYS A 62 10.80 -14.80 -15.64
C LYS A 62 11.32 -13.37 -15.52
N LEU A 63 12.24 -13.16 -14.57
CA LEU A 63 12.93 -11.89 -14.38
C LEU A 63 13.79 -11.53 -15.59
N VAL A 64 13.65 -10.28 -16.03
CA VAL A 64 14.57 -9.59 -16.93
C VAL A 64 14.97 -8.28 -16.27
N VAL A 65 16.25 -8.14 -15.96
CA VAL A 65 16.81 -6.96 -15.28
C VAL A 65 16.51 -5.69 -16.09
N GLY A 66 16.06 -4.65 -15.39
CA GLY A 66 15.65 -3.38 -16.01
C GLY A 66 14.27 -3.39 -16.68
N LYS A 67 13.56 -4.54 -16.69
CA LYS A 67 12.22 -4.65 -17.31
C LYS A 67 11.15 -5.21 -16.38
N GLY A 68 11.48 -6.18 -15.53
CA GLY A 68 10.55 -6.75 -14.56
C GLY A 68 10.50 -8.28 -14.58
N PRO A 69 9.48 -8.90 -13.94
CA PRO A 69 8.31 -8.27 -13.34
C PRO A 69 8.65 -7.30 -12.20
N VAL A 70 7.89 -6.21 -12.09
CA VAL A 70 8.06 -5.17 -11.06
C VAL A 70 7.17 -5.51 -9.87
N ARG A 71 7.78 -5.64 -8.69
CA ARG A 71 7.11 -5.86 -7.40
C ARG A 71 7.78 -4.99 -6.34
N THR A 72 7.45 -3.70 -6.36
CA THR A 72 8.09 -2.70 -5.49
C THR A 72 7.08 -1.60 -5.13
N GLY A 73 7.51 -0.59 -4.39
CA GLY A 73 6.67 0.54 -4.02
C GLY A 73 7.38 1.50 -3.09
N VAL A 74 6.61 2.45 -2.58
CA VAL A 74 7.03 3.38 -1.52
C VAL A 74 5.91 3.54 -0.50
N THR A 75 6.30 3.69 0.76
CA THR A 75 5.42 4.10 1.86
C THR A 75 5.98 5.40 2.43
N ALA A 76 5.11 6.40 2.62
CA ALA A 76 5.45 7.65 3.27
C ALA A 76 4.71 7.76 4.60
N VAL A 77 5.40 8.25 5.64
CA VAL A 77 4.82 8.54 6.95
C VAL A 77 5.07 10.02 7.24
N PHE A 78 4.01 10.78 7.45
CA PHE A 78 4.08 12.21 7.78
C PHE A 78 3.78 12.40 9.26
N PRO A 79 4.77 12.80 10.10
CA PRO A 79 4.58 12.90 11.55
C PRO A 79 3.54 13.93 11.99
N ARG A 80 3.27 14.94 11.17
CA ARG A 80 2.28 16.01 11.40
C ARG A 80 1.36 16.25 10.20
N GLY A 81 1.20 15.23 9.35
CA GLY A 81 0.44 15.31 8.10
C GLY A 81 1.22 15.97 6.96
N LYS A 82 0.80 15.69 5.72
CA LYS A 82 1.54 16.07 4.50
C LYS A 82 1.62 17.57 4.19
N GLY A 83 0.90 18.40 4.93
CA GLY A 83 0.88 19.86 4.77
C GLY A 83 1.73 20.60 5.81
N SER A 84 2.45 19.88 6.67
CA SER A 84 3.28 20.44 7.73
C SER A 84 4.75 20.19 7.43
N ASP A 85 5.55 21.26 7.41
CA ASP A 85 7.01 21.18 7.30
C ASP A 85 7.72 21.31 8.66
N ASP A 86 6.96 21.48 9.75
CA ASP A 86 7.51 21.62 11.09
C ASP A 86 8.25 20.35 11.55
N PRO A 87 9.43 20.49 12.18
CA PRO A 87 10.17 19.35 12.68
C PRO A 87 9.48 18.68 13.87
N VAL A 88 9.89 17.44 14.13
CA VAL A 88 9.54 16.68 15.35
C VAL A 88 10.82 16.23 16.06
N PHE A 89 10.78 16.14 17.37
CA PHE A 89 11.84 15.44 18.11
C PHE A 89 11.86 13.98 17.69
N ALA A 90 13.07 13.45 17.45
CA ALA A 90 13.26 12.09 16.98
C ALA A 90 14.50 11.46 17.64
N GLY A 91 14.51 10.13 17.68
CA GLY A 91 15.65 9.32 18.10
C GLY A 91 15.71 8.06 17.24
N TRP A 92 16.90 7.49 17.09
CA TRP A 92 17.13 6.29 16.29
C TRP A 92 18.13 5.37 17.01
N PHE A 93 18.04 4.07 16.72
CA PHE A 93 18.94 3.06 17.26
C PHE A 93 19.11 1.93 16.24
N THR A 94 20.35 1.47 16.05
CA THR A 94 20.68 0.37 15.14
C THR A 94 20.81 -0.93 15.93
N MET A 95 19.84 -1.84 15.75
CA MET A 95 19.96 -3.20 16.29
C MET A 95 20.99 -4.03 15.51
N ASN A 96 20.89 -4.02 14.17
CA ASN A 96 21.84 -4.64 13.24
C ASN A 96 21.98 -3.74 12.01
N GLY A 97 23.23 -3.43 11.61
CA GLY A 97 23.55 -2.45 10.57
C GLY A 97 23.48 -2.95 9.12
N ASN A 98 22.89 -4.12 8.87
CA ASN A 98 22.78 -4.70 7.52
C ASN A 98 21.58 -4.08 6.76
N GLY A 99 21.64 -2.78 6.49
CA GLY A 99 20.63 -2.02 5.75
C GLY A 99 21.12 -0.60 5.43
N GLU A 100 20.25 0.20 4.82
CA GLU A 100 20.48 1.63 4.56
C GLU A 100 19.35 2.44 5.22
N MET A 101 19.66 3.63 5.74
CA MET A 101 18.70 4.54 6.36
C MET A 101 19.15 6.00 6.18
#